data_AF-A0A6N9YIS3-F1
#
_entry.id   AF-A0A6N9YIS3-F1
#
_cell.length_a   1.000
_cell.length_b   1.000
_cell.length_c   1.000
_cell.angle_alpha   90.00
_cell.angle_beta   90.00
_cell.angle_gamma   90.00
#
_symmetry.space_group_name_H-M   'P 1'
#
loop_
_entity.id
_entity.type
_entity.pdbx_description
1 polymer ?
#
loop_
_entity_poly.entity_id
_entity_poly.type
_entity_poly.pdbx_seq_one_letter_code
_entity_poly.pdbx_strand_id
1 'polypeptide(L)'
;MHALEVAAAMSSLESRTYASHESFVLFLSRGLAAPECNPWVVGQGVGGVRSDFLWRAHRVVGEVDGEIKYLDPYRDASDTLLAEKRRQERIEDEDYVVVRWNGREVRREPDAVIERILRASMRAHRMYGAPLLRCDPAAIPDLGGTPHGLRSR
;
A
#
# COMPACT_ATOMS: atom_id res chain seq x y z
N MET A 1 7.06 18.32 4.30
CA MET A 1 7.77 17.16 4.86
C MET A 1 7.89 16.15 3.72
N HIS A 2 9.02 16.06 2.98
CA HIS A 2 8.90 15.49 1.60
C HIS A 2 10.01 14.56 1.07
N ALA A 3 11.31 14.83 1.24
CA ALA A 3 12.32 14.06 0.46
C ALA A 3 12.86 12.80 1.18
N LEU A 4 13.20 12.91 2.47
CA LEU A 4 13.87 11.83 3.21
C LEU A 4 12.96 10.63 3.48
N GLU A 5 11.68 10.86 3.78
CA GLU A 5 10.69 9.81 4.01
C GLU A 5 10.39 9.03 2.72
N VAL A 6 10.28 9.73 1.59
CA VAL A 6 10.09 9.11 0.27
C VAL A 6 11.31 8.27 -0.12
N ALA A 7 12.53 8.77 0.11
CA ALA A 7 13.75 8.01 -0.18
C ALA A 7 13.87 6.73 0.68
N ALA A 8 13.56 6.81 1.98
CA ALA A 8 13.55 5.65 2.87
C ALA A 8 12.49 4.61 2.45
N ALA A 9 11.30 5.08 2.07
CA ALA A 9 10.24 4.22 1.54
C ALA A 9 10.66 3.52 0.24
N MET A 10 11.25 4.25 -0.72
CA MET A 10 11.74 3.69 -1.98
C MET A 10 12.84 2.64 -1.75
N SER A 11 13.82 2.90 -0.88
CA SER A 11 14.87 1.93 -0.56
C SER A 11 14.32 0.63 0.04
N SER A 12 13.28 0.71 0.87
CA SER A 12 12.63 -0.48 1.44
C SER A 12 11.83 -1.31 0.42
N LEU A 13 11.52 -0.72 -0.75
CA LEU A 13 10.79 -1.35 -1.84
C LEU A 13 11.70 -2.02 -2.88
N GLU A 14 13.00 -1.66 -2.96
CA GLU A 14 13.95 -2.16 -3.98
C GLU A 14 14.07 -3.68 -4.07
N SER A 15 13.65 -4.42 -3.04
CA SER A 15 13.63 -5.90 -3.02
C SER A 15 12.24 -6.53 -3.26
N ARG A 16 11.25 -5.76 -3.71
CA ARG A 16 9.83 -6.17 -3.79
C ARG A 16 9.30 -6.17 -5.21
N THR A 17 8.08 -6.70 -5.36
CA THR A 17 7.43 -6.88 -6.66
C THR A 17 7.19 -5.54 -7.37
N TYR A 18 7.20 -5.57 -8.70
CA TYR A 18 6.90 -4.41 -9.55
C TYR A 18 5.57 -3.73 -9.17
N ALA A 19 4.55 -4.52 -8.80
CA ALA A 19 3.25 -4.01 -8.39
C ALA A 19 3.31 -3.16 -7.09
N SER A 20 4.22 -3.45 -6.17
CA SER A 20 4.43 -2.62 -4.98
C SER A 20 5.04 -1.26 -5.35
N HIS A 21 6.00 -1.22 -6.27
CA HIS A 21 6.53 0.05 -6.79
C HIS A 21 5.45 0.87 -7.49
N GLU A 22 4.68 0.27 -8.39
CA GLU A 22 3.58 0.96 -9.09
C GLU A 22 2.54 1.52 -8.12
N SER A 23 2.21 0.76 -7.06
CA SER A 23 1.28 1.21 -6.01
C SER A 23 1.81 2.44 -5.28
N PHE A 24 3.09 2.43 -4.90
CA PHE A 24 3.71 3.56 -4.20
C PHE A 24 3.71 4.83 -5.06
N VAL A 25 4.10 4.71 -6.33
CA VAL A 25 4.04 5.83 -7.29
C VAL A 25 2.61 6.32 -7.46
N LEU A 26 1.63 5.41 -7.57
CA LEU A 26 0.21 5.78 -7.64
C LEU A 26 -0.20 6.63 -6.43
N PHE A 27 0.15 6.23 -5.20
CA PHE A 27 -0.21 6.98 -4.00
C PHE A 27 0.31 8.41 -4.03
N LEU A 28 1.60 8.58 -4.33
CA LEU A 28 2.22 9.90 -4.42
C LEU A 28 1.62 10.74 -5.54
N SER A 29 1.37 10.15 -6.71
CA SER A 29 0.78 10.85 -7.86
C SER A 29 -0.64 11.37 -7.60
N ARG A 30 -1.33 10.78 -6.62
CA ARG A 30 -2.69 11.16 -6.21
C ARG A 30 -2.70 12.00 -4.94
N GLY A 31 -1.52 12.40 -4.43
CA GLY A 31 -1.39 13.22 -3.23
C GLY A 31 -1.75 12.49 -1.94
N LEU A 32 -1.84 11.16 -1.97
CA LEU A 32 -2.08 10.38 -0.76
C LEU A 32 -0.85 10.47 0.13
N ALA A 33 -1.03 10.61 1.45
CA ALA A 33 0.09 10.61 2.38
C ALA A 33 0.96 9.36 2.16
N ALA A 34 2.28 9.52 2.19
CA ALA A 34 3.19 8.40 1.96
C ALA A 34 3.02 7.33 3.06
N PRO A 35 2.82 6.05 2.69
CA PRO A 35 2.81 4.98 3.68
C PRO A 35 4.24 4.65 4.14
N GLU A 36 4.34 4.05 5.32
CA GLU A 36 5.49 3.23 5.65
C GLU A 36 5.49 1.99 4.73
N CYS A 37 6.61 1.72 4.08
CA CYS A 37 6.76 0.58 3.19
C CYS A 37 7.42 -0.59 3.92
N ASN A 38 6.86 -1.79 3.75
CA ASN A 38 7.33 -3.00 4.44
C ASN A 38 7.42 -2.89 5.98
N PRO A 39 6.52 -2.21 6.71
CA PRO A 39 6.71 -2.06 8.16
C PRO A 39 6.28 -3.31 8.91
N TRP A 40 6.83 -3.51 10.11
CA TRP A 40 6.23 -4.40 11.09
C TRP A 40 4.91 -3.79 11.60
N VAL A 41 3.88 -4.63 11.59
CA VAL A 41 2.53 -4.28 12.08
C VAL A 41 2.23 -5.02 13.37
N VAL A 42 2.60 -6.31 13.46
CA VAL A 42 2.42 -7.15 14.65
C VAL A 42 3.79 -7.66 15.11
N GLY A 43 4.21 -7.30 16.32
CA GLY A 43 5.50 -7.69 16.88
C GLY A 43 6.70 -7.34 15.98
N GLN A 44 7.87 -7.92 16.27
CA GLN A 44 9.07 -7.81 15.43
C GLN A 44 9.82 -9.14 15.38
N GLY A 45 10.51 -9.40 14.26
CA GLY A 45 11.36 -10.58 14.11
C GLY A 45 10.56 -11.86 13.85
N VAL A 46 11.03 -12.98 14.38
CA VAL A 46 10.42 -14.30 14.15
C VAL A 46 8.99 -14.32 14.70
N GLY A 47 8.03 -14.67 13.84
CA GLY A 47 6.61 -14.71 14.19
C GLY A 47 5.86 -13.38 14.05
N GLY A 48 6.58 -12.27 13.88
CA GLY A 48 5.97 -10.98 13.57
C GLY A 48 5.32 -10.94 12.20
N VAL A 49 4.52 -9.90 11.95
CA VAL A 49 3.84 -9.66 10.67
C VAL A 49 4.28 -8.34 10.09
N ARG A 50 4.72 -8.36 8.83
CA ARG A 50 4.92 -7.16 8.02
C ARG A 50 3.78 -7.01 7.02
N SER A 51 3.48 -5.76 6.69
CA SER A 51 2.58 -5.38 5.59
C SER A 51 3.39 -4.81 4.43
N ASP A 52 2.82 -4.76 3.23
CA ASP A 52 3.40 -4.02 2.11
C ASP A 52 3.38 -2.51 2.38
N PHE A 53 2.27 -1.99 2.89
CA PHE A 53 2.06 -0.57 3.20
C PHE A 53 1.33 -0.37 4.53
N LEU A 54 1.67 0.71 5.23
CA LEU A 54 0.99 1.11 6.45
C LEU A 54 0.85 2.63 6.55
N TRP A 55 -0.38 3.08 6.75
CA TRP A 55 -0.70 4.43 7.20
C TRP A 55 -0.97 4.40 8.70
N ARG A 56 0.10 4.38 9.50
CA ARG A 56 0.05 4.03 10.93
C ARG A 56 -0.91 4.90 11.73
N ALA A 57 -0.82 6.22 11.56
CA ALA A 57 -1.71 7.18 12.23
C ALA A 57 -3.19 6.99 11.83
N HIS A 58 -3.45 6.44 10.65
CA HIS A 58 -4.79 6.28 10.09
C HIS A 58 -5.39 4.89 10.34
N ARG A 59 -4.64 3.98 10.98
CA ARG A 59 -5.01 2.57 11.20
C ARG A 59 -5.44 1.85 9.91
N VAL A 60 -4.74 2.11 8.81
CA VAL A 60 -4.96 1.42 7.52
C VAL A 60 -3.71 0.66 7.08
N VAL A 61 -3.91 -0.61 6.74
CA VAL A 61 -2.91 -1.51 6.19
C VAL A 61 -3.24 -1.82 4.73
N GLY A 62 -2.26 -1.66 3.85
CA GLY A 62 -2.38 -1.96 2.43
C GLY A 62 -1.53 -3.15 2.00
N GLU A 63 -2.13 -4.11 1.32
CA GLU A 63 -1.47 -5.35 0.86
C GLU A 63 -1.62 -5.51 -0.66
N VAL A 64 -0.52 -5.83 -1.34
CA VAL A 64 -0.47 -6.08 -2.78
C VAL A 64 -0.46 -7.58 -3.06
N ASP A 65 -1.55 -8.04 -3.64
CA ASP A 65 -1.71 -9.44 -4.03
C ASP A 65 -0.97 -9.73 -5.33
N GLY A 66 -0.09 -10.71 -5.25
CA GLY A 66 0.60 -11.29 -6.39
C GLY A 66 -0.07 -12.59 -6.79
N GLU A 67 -0.48 -12.71 -8.05
CA GLU A 67 -1.17 -13.91 -8.57
C GLU A 67 -0.25 -15.14 -8.68
N ILE A 68 1.08 -14.93 -8.72
CA ILE A 68 2.08 -15.99 -8.90
C ILE A 68 2.15 -16.95 -7.69
N LYS A 69 1.72 -16.50 -6.51
CA LYS A 69 1.85 -17.21 -5.23
C LYS A 69 1.03 -18.52 -5.16
N TYR A 70 0.11 -18.72 -6.11
CA TYR A 70 -0.77 -19.89 -6.19
C TYR A 70 -0.32 -20.94 -7.23
N LEU A 71 0.79 -20.67 -7.92
CA LEU A 71 1.29 -21.52 -9.00
C LEU A 71 2.46 -22.41 -8.54
N ASP A 72 2.80 -22.41 -7.25
CA ASP A 72 3.83 -23.28 -6.70
C ASP A 72 3.30 -24.72 -6.63
N PRO A 73 3.80 -25.65 -7.46
CA PRO A 73 3.31 -27.03 -7.49
C PRO A 73 3.69 -27.82 -6.23
N TYR A 74 4.57 -27.28 -5.38
CA TYR A 74 5.05 -27.91 -4.16
C TYR A 74 4.36 -27.39 -2.89
N ARG A 75 3.44 -26.43 -3.03
CA ARG A 75 2.68 -25.86 -1.91
C ARG A 75 1.19 -25.92 -2.20
N ASP A 76 0.42 -26.43 -1.23
CA ASP A 76 -1.04 -26.40 -1.35
C ASP A 76 -1.55 -24.95 -1.36
N ALA A 77 -2.37 -24.63 -2.35
CA ALA A 77 -3.04 -23.34 -2.44
C ALA A 77 -3.91 -23.07 -1.19
N SER A 78 -4.52 -24.10 -0.60
CA SER A 78 -5.34 -23.94 0.61
C SER A 78 -4.50 -23.51 1.82
N ASP A 79 -3.29 -24.07 1.96
CA ASP A 79 -2.37 -23.71 3.05
C ASP A 79 -1.89 -22.27 2.92
N THR A 80 -1.64 -21.84 1.68
CA THR A 80 -1.28 -20.45 1.37
C THR A 80 -2.41 -19.50 1.77
N LEU A 81 -3.64 -19.79 1.35
CA LEU A 81 -4.81 -18.98 1.70
C LEU A 81 -5.07 -18.96 3.21
N LEU A 82 -4.91 -20.09 3.90
CA LEU A 82 -5.09 -20.15 5.35
C LEU A 82 -4.02 -19.34 6.09
N ALA A 83 -2.78 -19.39 5.63
CA ALA A 83 -1.70 -18.58 6.18
C ALA A 83 -1.93 -17.08 5.94
N GLU A 84 -2.42 -16.70 4.75
CA GLU A 84 -2.79 -15.31 4.45
C GLU A 84 -3.96 -14.83 5.32
N LYS A 85 -4.98 -15.67 5.52
CA LYS A 85 -6.11 -15.37 6.41
C LYS A 85 -5.66 -15.14 7.85
N ARG A 86 -4.88 -16.07 8.42
CA ARG A 86 -4.33 -15.93 9.79
C ARG A 86 -3.44 -14.70 9.93
N ARG A 87 -2.70 -14.34 8.89
CA ARG A 87 -1.89 -13.11 8.89
C ARG A 87 -2.77 -11.87 8.95
N GLN A 88 -3.86 -11.84 8.19
CA GLN A 88 -4.82 -10.74 8.23
C GLN A 88 -5.52 -10.66 9.59
N GLU A 89 -6.00 -11.77 10.14
CA GLU A 89 -6.64 -11.80 11.47
C GLU A 89 -5.72 -11.16 12.53
N ARG A 90 -4.44 -11.52 12.57
CA ARG A 90 -3.48 -10.91 13.51
C ARG A 90 -3.26 -9.41 13.30
N ILE A 91 -3.38 -8.92 12.08
CA ILE A 91 -3.28 -7.47 11.80
C ILE A 91 -4.56 -6.77 12.28
N GLU A 92 -5.72 -7.38 12.04
CA GLU A 92 -7.02 -6.84 12.46
C GLU A 92 -7.17 -6.84 13.99
N ASP A 93 -6.58 -7.82 14.68
CA ASP A 93 -6.49 -7.87 16.15
C ASP A 93 -5.69 -6.70 16.75
N GLU A 94 -4.82 -6.06 15.97
CA GLU A 94 -4.11 -4.81 16.34
C GLU A 94 -4.92 -3.55 15.95
N ASP A 95 -6.23 -3.69 15.73
CA ASP A 95 -7.18 -2.66 15.33
C ASP A 95 -6.85 -1.95 14.00
N TYR A 96 -6.17 -2.63 13.08
CA TYR A 96 -5.95 -2.10 11.73
C TYR A 96 -7.06 -2.53 10.77
N VAL A 97 -7.45 -1.64 9.86
CA VAL A 97 -8.30 -2.00 8.73
C VAL A 97 -7.43 -2.38 7.53
N VAL A 98 -7.54 -3.63 7.09
CA VAL A 98 -6.81 -4.14 5.93
C VAL A 98 -7.55 -3.81 4.63
N VAL A 99 -6.81 -3.42 3.60
CA VAL A 99 -7.28 -3.25 2.22
C VAL A 99 -6.30 -3.91 1.27
N ARG A 100 -6.83 -4.63 0.29
CA ARG A 100 -6.04 -5.38 -0.70
C ARG A 100 -6.37 -4.94 -2.12
N TRP A 101 -5.39 -5.09 -2.99
CA TRP A 101 -5.52 -4.93 -4.44
C TRP A 101 -4.40 -5.74 -5.13
N ASN A 102 -4.53 -5.96 -6.43
CA ASN A 102 -3.47 -6.57 -7.24
C ASN A 102 -2.86 -5.57 -8.24
N GLY A 103 -1.75 -5.96 -8.88
CA GLY A 103 -1.09 -5.12 -9.88
C GLY A 103 -1.95 -4.81 -11.13
N ARG A 104 -2.92 -5.66 -11.49
CA ARG A 104 -3.83 -5.38 -12.60
C ARG A 104 -4.75 -4.20 -12.26
N GLU A 105 -5.29 -4.16 -11.05
CA GLU A 105 -6.11 -3.03 -10.57
C GLU A 105 -5.31 -1.73 -10.54
N VAL A 106 -4.06 -1.76 -10.07
CA VAL A 106 -3.19 -0.56 -10.06
C VAL A 106 -3.03 0.04 -11.46
N ARG A 107 -2.86 -0.81 -12.48
CA ARG A 107 -2.65 -0.34 -13.86
C ARG A 107 -3.94 0.01 -14.60
N ARG A 108 -5.05 -0.68 -14.33
CA ARG A 108 -6.29 -0.56 -15.10
C ARG A 108 -7.35 0.29 -14.41
N GLU A 109 -7.38 0.27 -13.09
CA GLU A 109 -8.41 0.89 -12.26
C GLU A 109 -7.77 1.64 -11.05
N PRO A 110 -6.76 2.51 -11.29
CA PRO A 110 -6.00 3.15 -10.21
C PRO A 110 -6.88 3.94 -9.23
N ASP A 111 -7.92 4.60 -9.74
CA ASP A 111 -8.88 5.35 -8.93
C ASP A 111 -9.67 4.44 -7.98
N ALA A 112 -10.05 3.24 -8.43
CA ALA A 112 -10.76 2.28 -7.59
C ALA A 112 -9.91 1.80 -6.41
N VAL A 113 -8.60 1.66 -6.60
CA VAL A 113 -7.64 1.33 -5.53
C VAL A 113 -7.59 2.46 -4.50
N ILE A 114 -7.41 3.71 -4.95
CA ILE A 114 -7.39 4.89 -4.07
C ILE A 114 -8.69 5.01 -3.28
N GLU A 115 -9.84 4.94 -3.94
CA GLU A 115 -11.13 5.01 -3.26
C GLU A 115 -11.31 3.89 -2.22
N ARG A 116 -10.83 2.67 -2.51
CA ARG A 116 -10.91 1.56 -1.56
C ARG A 116 -10.06 1.82 -0.32
N ILE A 117 -8.88 2.42 -0.48
CA ILE A 117 -8.02 2.86 0.63
C ILE A 117 -8.72 3.95 1.45
N LEU A 118 -9.31 4.96 0.82
CA LEU A 118 -10.04 6.02 1.51
C LEU A 118 -11.27 5.47 2.26
N ARG A 119 -12.01 4.53 1.66
CA ARG A 119 -13.10 3.81 2.35
C ARG A 119 -12.60 3.02 3.56
N ALA A 120 -11.42 2.38 3.47
CA ALA A 120 -10.80 1.72 4.61
C ALA A 120 -10.47 2.70 5.73
N SER A 121 -9.94 3.88 5.39
CA SER A 121 -9.71 4.95 6.37
C SER A 121 -11.00 5.43 7.03
N MET A 122 -12.10 5.56 6.28
CA MET A 122 -13.40 5.89 6.88
C MET A 122 -13.90 4.82 7.85
N ARG A 123 -13.65 3.52 7.56
CA ARG A 123 -13.97 2.44 8.52
C ARG A 123 -13.11 2.56 9.78
N ALA A 124 -11.80 2.75 9.63
CA ALA A 124 -10.89 2.92 10.75
C ALA A 124 -11.25 4.12 11.64
N HIS A 125 -11.65 5.25 11.03
CA HIS A 125 -12.15 6.42 11.74
C HIS A 125 -13.40 6.10 12.57
N ARG A 126 -14.37 5.38 11.98
CA ARG A 126 -15.63 5.04 12.66
C ARG A 126 -15.44 4.02 13.79
N MET A 127 -14.57 3.04 13.60
CA MET A 127 -14.34 1.97 14.58
C MET A 127 -13.42 2.42 15.71
N TYR A 128 -12.39 3.20 15.40
CA TYR A 128 -11.26 3.44 16.29
C TYR A 128 -10.92 4.92 16.52
N GLY A 129 -11.70 5.85 15.95
CA GLY A 129 -11.44 7.29 16.08
C GLY A 129 -10.18 7.78 15.36
N ALA A 130 -9.58 6.96 14.50
CA ALA A 130 -8.36 7.32 13.77
C ALA A 130 -8.60 8.54 12.85
N PRO A 131 -7.62 9.44 12.66
CA PRO A 131 -7.71 10.52 11.68
C PRO A 131 -7.92 9.99 10.26
N LEU A 132 -8.73 10.70 9.47
CA LEU A 132 -8.96 10.33 8.06
C LEU A 132 -7.69 10.54 7.23
N LEU A 133 -7.36 9.53 6.43
CA LEU A 133 -6.40 9.63 5.35
C LEU A 133 -7.02 10.46 4.23
N ARG A 134 -6.25 11.40 3.68
CA ARG A 134 -6.73 12.35 2.66
C ARG A 134 -5.73 12.38 1.50
N CYS A 135 -6.25 12.75 0.34
CA CYS A 135 -5.43 13.18 -0.78
C CYS A 135 -5.21 14.69 -0.66
N ASP A 136 -3.95 15.12 -0.67
CA ASP A 136 -3.54 16.52 -0.71
C ASP A 136 -2.82 16.78 -2.05
N PRO A 137 -3.43 17.51 -2.99
CA PRO A 137 -2.78 17.86 -4.25
C PRO A 137 -1.45 18.61 -4.07
N ALA A 138 -1.28 19.35 -2.97
CA ALA A 138 -0.02 20.04 -2.66
C ALA A 138 1.09 19.08 -2.23
N ALA A 139 0.76 17.84 -1.85
CA ALA A 139 1.71 16.80 -1.49
C ALA A 139 2.22 15.99 -2.68
N ILE A 140 1.68 16.21 -3.89
CA ILE A 140 2.17 15.57 -5.11
C ILE A 140 3.59 16.10 -5.38
N PRO A 141 4.62 15.22 -5.39
CA PRO A 141 5.98 15.68 -5.64
C PRO A 141 6.09 16.26 -7.07
N ASP A 142 6.75 17.41 -7.20
CA ASP A 142 7.17 17.92 -8.51
C ASP A 142 8.26 16.98 -9.05
N LEU A 143 7.86 16.04 -9.90
CA LEU A 143 8.77 15.07 -10.51
C LEU A 143 9.52 15.65 -11.73
N GLY A 144 9.47 16.97 -11.97
CA GLY A 144 10.36 17.62 -12.94
C GLY A 144 10.16 17.17 -14.38
N GLY A 145 8.93 16.82 -14.77
CA GLY A 145 8.58 16.49 -16.15
C GLY A 145 8.22 17.75 -16.94
N THR A 146 9.21 18.44 -17.49
CA THR A 146 8.96 19.46 -18.52
C THR A 146 8.21 18.79 -19.68
N PRO A 147 7.07 19.30 -20.17
CA PRO A 147 6.50 18.82 -21.41
C PRO A 147 7.47 19.18 -22.55
N HIS A 148 8.24 18.19 -22.98
CA HIS A 148 9.08 18.33 -24.16
C HIS A 148 8.16 18.38 -25.39
N GLY A 149 7.94 19.60 -25.86
CA GLY A 149 7.81 19.94 -27.28
C GLY A 149 6.59 19.39 -28.03
N LEU A 150 5.54 20.21 -28.11
CA LEU A 150 4.93 20.49 -29.41
C LEU A 150 4.90 22.01 -29.61
N ARG A 151 5.94 22.54 -30.25
CA ARG A 151 5.79 23.77 -31.04
C ARG A 151 5.23 23.35 -32.38
N SER A 152 3.92 23.53 -32.57
CA SER A 152 3.32 23.53 -33.90
C SER A 152 3.74 24.82 -34.62
N ARG A 153 4.09 24.62 -35.90
CA ARG A 153 4.40 25.66 -36.89
C ARG A 153 3.24 26.61 -37.12
#